data_AF-B8KM29-F1
#
_entry.id   AF-B8KM29-F1
#
_cell.length_a   1.000
_cell.length_b   1.000
_cell.length_c   1.000
_cell.angle_alpha   90.00
_cell.angle_beta   90.00
_cell.angle_gamma   90.00
#
_symmetry.space_group_name_H-M   'P 1'
#
loop_
_entity.id
_entity.type
_entity.pdbx_description
1 polymer ?
#
loop_
_entity_poly.entity_id
_entity_poly.type
_entity_poly.pdbx_seq_one_letter_code
_entity_poly.pdbx_strand_id
1 'polypeptide(L)'
;MKADFFSSSSDSFRITVALVFFVACASALADDLTGAESFVCAPAQVNICFEDGRCESAMPWDVNVPRFLEINLKQKSVATTEASGENRLTPIQSMLEEAGTVYLQGVENGRAFSFVINRPSGLMSVAVAREYLTVTGFGACTPMT
;
A
#
# COMPACT_ATOMS: atom_id res chain seq x y z
N MET A 1 26.51 18.68 61.46
CA MET A 1 26.45 19.03 60.03
C MET A 1 26.65 17.70 59.30
N LYS A 2 25.69 17.11 58.56
CA LYS A 2 24.94 17.63 57.38
C LYS A 2 25.91 18.28 56.38
N ALA A 3 26.05 17.86 55.12
CA ALA A 3 25.36 16.78 54.38
C ALA A 3 26.31 16.27 53.24
N ASP A 4 25.95 15.38 52.31
CA ASP A 4 24.65 14.77 51.99
C ASP A 4 24.80 13.34 51.39
N PHE A 5 23.69 12.67 51.08
CA PHE A 5 23.60 11.28 50.58
C PHE A 5 22.61 11.17 49.40
N PHE A 6 22.67 12.05 48.39
CA PHE A 6 21.72 12.03 47.25
C PHE A 6 22.34 12.52 45.92
N SER A 7 23.12 11.67 45.23
CA SER A 7 23.62 11.99 43.87
C SER A 7 24.03 10.76 43.03
N SER A 8 23.24 9.66 43.01
CA SER A 8 23.58 8.47 42.20
C SER A 8 22.38 7.67 41.63
N SER A 9 21.14 7.88 42.10
CA SER A 9 19.98 7.10 41.64
C SER A 9 19.10 7.77 40.58
N SER A 10 19.32 9.04 40.24
CA SER A 10 18.43 9.80 39.34
C SER A 10 18.79 9.63 37.85
N ASP A 11 20.09 9.65 37.52
CA ASP A 11 20.53 9.64 36.11
C ASP A 11 20.41 8.25 35.46
N SER A 12 20.68 7.18 36.20
CA SER A 12 20.47 5.81 35.75
C SER A 12 19.00 5.52 35.41
N PHE A 13 18.05 6.07 36.16
CA PHE A 13 16.62 5.98 35.86
C PHE A 13 16.25 6.77 34.59
N ARG A 14 16.78 7.99 34.44
CA ARG A 14 16.54 8.85 33.26
C ARG A 14 17.09 8.25 31.96
N ILE A 15 18.30 7.69 32.00
CA ILE A 15 18.92 7.04 30.84
C ILE A 15 18.14 5.79 30.43
N THR A 16 17.66 5.01 31.40
CA THR A 16 16.86 3.78 31.12
C THR A 16 15.52 4.12 30.45
N VAL A 17 14.81 5.15 30.92
CA VAL A 17 13.53 5.58 30.32
C VAL A 17 13.71 6.09 28.88
N ALA A 18 14.78 6.83 28.60
CA ALA A 18 15.08 7.32 27.25
C ALA A 18 15.36 6.19 26.25
N LEU A 19 16.04 5.13 26.68
CA LEU A 19 16.44 4.01 25.82
C LEU A 19 15.26 3.09 25.46
N VAL A 20 14.29 2.93 26.37
CA VAL A 20 13.04 2.19 26.10
C VAL A 20 12.15 2.91 25.07
N PHE A 21 12.14 4.25 25.05
CA PHE A 21 11.30 5.03 24.14
C PHE A 21 11.71 4.93 22.66
N PHE A 22 12.98 4.61 22.37
CA PHE A 22 13.51 4.56 21.00
C PHE A 22 13.17 3.28 20.23
N VAL A 23 12.66 2.24 20.91
CA VAL A 23 12.34 0.94 20.29
C VAL A 23 10.91 0.89 19.72
N ALA A 24 10.07 1.88 20.05
CA ALA A 24 8.67 1.93 19.63
C ALA A 24 8.43 2.54 18.22
N CYS A 25 9.46 2.56 17.35
CA CYS A 25 9.26 2.74 15.92
C CYS A 25 8.62 1.49 15.31
N ALA A 26 7.34 1.29 15.58
CA ALA A 26 6.50 0.43 14.75
C ALA A 26 6.48 1.03 13.34
N SER A 27 7.31 0.46 12.46
CA SER A 27 7.18 0.64 11.02
C SER A 27 5.73 0.38 10.63
N ALA A 28 5.10 1.30 9.91
CA ALA A 28 3.77 1.10 9.36
C ALA A 28 3.84 0.04 8.25
N LEU A 29 3.83 -1.24 8.65
CA LEU A 29 3.70 -2.37 7.75
C LEU A 29 2.24 -2.40 7.27
N ALA A 30 2.05 -2.80 6.02
CA ALA A 30 0.72 -3.12 5.53
C ALA A 30 0.26 -4.46 6.14
N ASP A 31 -1.05 -4.71 6.11
CA ASP A 31 -1.67 -5.72 6.97
C ASP A 31 -1.69 -7.10 6.30
N ASP A 32 -1.73 -8.17 7.10
CA ASP A 32 -1.69 -9.54 6.57
C ASP A 32 -3.01 -9.89 5.86
N LEU A 33 -2.93 -10.15 4.56
CA LEU A 33 -4.06 -10.53 3.71
C LEU A 33 -4.25 -12.06 3.63
N THR A 34 -3.53 -12.85 4.41
CA THR A 34 -3.63 -14.32 4.40
C THR A 34 -5.05 -14.75 4.78
N GLY A 35 -5.74 -15.44 3.86
CA GLY A 35 -7.14 -15.85 4.00
C GLY A 35 -8.18 -14.79 3.62
N ALA A 36 -7.83 -13.51 3.47
CA ALA A 36 -8.77 -12.46 3.05
C ALA A 36 -9.19 -12.61 1.57
N GLU A 37 -10.49 -12.72 1.30
CA GLU A 37 -11.03 -12.81 -0.07
C GLU A 37 -11.39 -11.43 -0.67
N SER A 38 -11.36 -10.39 0.15
CA SER A 38 -11.56 -8.99 -0.25
C SER A 38 -10.73 -8.07 0.63
N PHE A 39 -10.19 -7.01 0.04
CA PHE A 39 -9.31 -6.05 0.72
C PHE A 39 -9.33 -4.68 0.04
N VAL A 40 -9.09 -3.62 0.83
CA VAL A 40 -8.92 -2.26 0.32
C VAL A 40 -7.43 -1.98 0.14
N CYS A 41 -7.03 -1.43 -1.00
CA CYS A 41 -5.67 -1.00 -1.29
C CYS A 41 -5.58 0.51 -1.48
N ALA A 42 -4.58 1.14 -0.87
CA ALA A 42 -4.26 2.56 -1.01
C ALA A 42 -2.95 2.74 -1.79
N PRO A 43 -2.96 3.34 -3.00
CA PRO A 43 -1.73 3.72 -3.70
C PRO A 43 -1.09 4.92 -2.99
N ALA A 44 0.16 4.74 -2.53
CA ALA A 44 0.94 5.75 -1.81
C ALA A 44 1.89 6.53 -2.72
N GLN A 45 2.40 5.90 -3.79
CA GLN A 45 3.29 6.52 -4.77
C GLN A 45 2.81 6.15 -6.18
N VAL A 46 2.82 7.12 -7.10
CA VAL A 46 2.49 6.90 -8.51
C VAL A 46 3.55 7.56 -9.39
N ASN A 47 4.00 6.85 -10.43
CA ASN A 47 4.87 7.42 -11.46
C ASN A 47 4.23 7.24 -12.84
N ILE A 48 4.19 8.30 -13.63
CA ILE A 48 3.83 8.25 -15.05
C ILE A 48 5.13 8.16 -15.84
N CYS A 49 5.21 7.26 -16.83
CA CYS A 49 6.31 7.21 -17.78
C CYS A 49 5.81 7.37 -19.22
N PHE A 50 6.60 8.08 -20.02
CA PHE A 50 6.33 8.40 -21.42
C PHE A 50 7.28 7.64 -22.36
N GLU A 51 6.96 7.59 -23.65
CA GLU A 51 7.78 6.91 -24.67
C GLU A 51 9.21 7.44 -24.81
N ASP A 52 9.45 8.71 -24.44
CA ASP A 52 10.76 9.36 -24.48
C ASP A 52 11.69 8.94 -23.31
N GLY A 53 11.23 8.02 -22.46
CA GLY A 53 11.96 7.49 -21.32
C GLY A 53 11.90 8.37 -20.07
N ARG A 54 11.20 9.51 -20.09
CA ARG A 54 10.95 10.31 -18.88
C ARG A 54 9.91 9.62 -18.00
N CYS A 55 10.18 9.59 -16.71
CA CYS A 55 9.23 9.19 -15.67
C CYS A 55 9.11 10.32 -14.64
N GLU A 56 7.88 10.65 -14.26
CA GLU A 56 7.55 11.73 -13.34
C GLU A 56 6.68 11.17 -12.20
N SER A 57 7.06 11.45 -10.95
CA SER A 57 6.26 11.10 -9.78
C SER A 57 5.09 12.08 -9.64
N ALA A 58 3.88 11.57 -9.45
CA ALA A 58 2.66 12.34 -9.31
C ALA A 58 1.89 11.91 -8.05
N MET A 59 1.09 12.81 -7.49
CA MET A 59 0.17 12.42 -6.42
C MET A 59 -1.04 11.69 -7.05
N PRO A 60 -1.61 10.65 -6.42
CA PRO A 60 -2.68 9.85 -7.04
C PRO A 60 -3.85 10.67 -7.60
N TRP A 61 -4.25 11.74 -6.91
CA TRP A 61 -5.35 12.60 -7.33
C TRP A 61 -5.03 13.47 -8.55
N ASP A 62 -3.77 13.88 -8.75
CA ASP A 62 -3.35 14.69 -9.91
C ASP A 62 -3.54 13.91 -11.23
N VAL A 63 -3.55 12.57 -11.13
CA VAL A 63 -3.62 11.64 -12.26
C VAL A 63 -4.92 10.81 -12.27
N ASN A 64 -5.93 11.23 -11.50
CA ASN A 64 -7.23 10.55 -11.38
C ASN A 64 -7.12 9.06 -10.97
N VAL A 65 -6.08 8.72 -10.19
CA VAL A 65 -5.94 7.44 -9.51
C VAL A 65 -6.71 7.51 -8.18
N PRO A 66 -7.64 6.57 -7.91
CA PRO A 66 -8.43 6.55 -6.68
C PRO A 66 -7.56 6.47 -5.42
N ARG A 67 -7.94 7.16 -4.34
CA ARG A 67 -7.25 7.05 -3.04
C ARG A 67 -7.34 5.65 -2.42
N PHE A 68 -8.40 4.92 -2.76
CA PHE A 68 -8.65 3.56 -2.29
C PHE A 68 -9.31 2.74 -3.41
N LEU A 69 -8.83 1.51 -3.57
CA LEU A 69 -9.34 0.51 -4.50
C LEU A 69 -9.84 -0.69 -3.68
N GLU A 70 -11.06 -1.15 -3.93
CA GLU A 70 -11.56 -2.39 -3.36
C GLU A 70 -11.24 -3.52 -4.33
N ILE A 71 -10.63 -4.60 -3.84
CA ILE A 71 -10.30 -5.77 -4.64
C ILE A 71 -11.07 -6.96 -4.08
N ASN A 72 -11.86 -7.62 -4.92
CA ASN A 72 -12.65 -8.79 -4.56
C ASN A 72 -12.23 -9.99 -5.41
N LEU A 73 -11.57 -10.96 -4.78
CA LEU A 73 -11.02 -12.14 -5.46
C LEU A 73 -12.12 -13.14 -5.87
N LYS A 74 -13.23 -13.19 -5.12
CA LYS A 74 -14.40 -14.04 -5.44
C LYS A 74 -15.20 -13.50 -6.63
N GLN A 75 -15.49 -12.20 -6.63
CA GLN A 75 -16.20 -11.52 -7.71
C GLN A 75 -15.31 -11.21 -8.92
N LYS A 76 -13.98 -11.34 -8.77
CA LYS A 76 -12.98 -11.00 -9.78
C LYS A 76 -13.15 -9.56 -10.26
N SER A 77 -13.12 -8.62 -9.32
CA SER A 77 -13.29 -7.20 -9.59
C SER A 77 -12.31 -6.32 -8.83
N VAL A 78 -11.95 -5.20 -9.45
CA VAL A 78 -11.36 -4.03 -8.81
C VAL A 78 -12.38 -2.90 -8.89
N ALA A 79 -12.78 -2.33 -7.76
CA ALA A 79 -13.73 -1.24 -7.67
C ALA A 79 -13.10 0.00 -7.01
N THR A 80 -13.74 1.16 -7.18
CA THR A 80 -13.46 2.34 -6.37
C THR A 80 -14.34 2.37 -5.12
N THR A 81 -13.78 2.73 -3.97
CA THR A 81 -14.57 2.89 -2.74
C THR A 81 -15.57 4.05 -2.89
N GLU A 82 -16.66 4.03 -2.12
CA GLU A 82 -17.61 5.16 -2.04
C GLU A 82 -16.92 6.50 -1.72
N ALA A 83 -15.85 6.46 -0.91
CA ALA A 83 -15.04 7.62 -0.53
C ALA A 83 -14.27 8.28 -1.70
N SER A 84 -14.29 7.68 -2.90
CA SER A 84 -13.79 8.29 -4.13
C SER A 84 -14.81 9.20 -4.83
N GLY A 85 -16.11 9.08 -4.51
CA GLY A 85 -17.20 9.71 -5.26
C GLY A 85 -17.48 9.09 -6.64
N GLU A 86 -16.73 8.05 -7.02
CA GLU A 86 -16.78 7.40 -8.32
C GLU A 86 -17.27 5.95 -8.16
N ASN A 87 -18.09 5.47 -9.09
CA ASN A 87 -18.56 4.08 -9.12
C ASN A 87 -17.93 3.33 -10.31
N ARG A 88 -16.59 3.23 -10.30
CA ARG A 88 -15.83 2.53 -11.32
C ARG A 88 -15.66 1.07 -10.90
N LEU A 89 -16.07 0.14 -11.75
CA LEU A 89 -15.89 -1.30 -11.58
C LEU A 89 -15.11 -1.85 -12.77
N THR A 90 -14.02 -2.54 -12.51
CA THR A 90 -13.13 -3.13 -13.51
C THR A 90 -13.06 -4.66 -13.33
N PRO A 91 -13.52 -5.46 -14.29
CA PRO A 91 -13.42 -6.92 -14.22
C PRO A 91 -11.97 -7.42 -14.32
N ILE A 92 -11.61 -8.36 -13.46
CA ILE A 92 -10.33 -9.08 -13.48
C ILE A 92 -10.47 -10.26 -14.45
N GLN A 93 -9.68 -10.25 -15.52
CA GLN A 93 -9.74 -11.25 -16.60
C GLN A 93 -8.88 -12.48 -16.28
N SER A 94 -7.73 -12.26 -15.64
CA SER A 94 -6.83 -13.32 -15.18
C SER A 94 -6.45 -13.10 -13.71
N MET A 95 -6.43 -14.19 -12.95
CA MET A 95 -6.04 -14.22 -11.53
C MET A 95 -5.22 -15.47 -11.28
N LEU A 96 -4.02 -15.29 -10.73
CA LEU A 96 -3.12 -16.35 -10.29
C LEU A 96 -2.72 -16.09 -8.84
N GLU A 97 -2.68 -17.13 -8.02
CA GLU A 97 -2.08 -17.09 -6.68
C GLU A 97 -0.91 -18.06 -6.62
N GLU A 98 0.28 -17.57 -6.28
CA GLU A 98 1.50 -18.36 -6.19
C GLU A 98 2.39 -17.82 -5.05
N ALA A 99 2.95 -18.73 -4.23
CA ALA A 99 3.88 -18.39 -3.15
C ALA A 99 3.42 -17.23 -2.22
N GLY A 100 2.13 -17.17 -1.90
CA GLY A 100 1.55 -16.11 -1.05
C GLY A 100 1.42 -14.74 -1.75
N THR A 101 1.52 -14.70 -3.08
CA THR A 101 1.36 -13.49 -3.89
C THR A 101 0.20 -13.67 -4.87
N VAL A 102 -0.65 -12.64 -4.98
CA VAL A 102 -1.78 -12.58 -5.91
C VAL A 102 -1.39 -11.72 -7.11
N TYR A 103 -1.64 -12.24 -8.32
CA TYR A 103 -1.42 -11.57 -9.59
C TYR A 103 -2.78 -11.36 -10.27
N LEU A 104 -3.15 -10.11 -10.55
CA LEU A 104 -4.46 -9.75 -11.13
C LEU A 104 -4.26 -8.97 -12.42
N GLN A 105 -4.87 -9.41 -13.52
CA GLN A 105 -4.64 -8.82 -14.83
C GLN A 105 -5.93 -8.66 -15.64
N GLY A 106 -5.94 -7.69 -16.56
CA GLY A 106 -7.03 -7.46 -17.50
C GLY A 106 -6.81 -6.24 -18.38
N VAL A 107 -7.83 -5.90 -19.16
CA VAL A 107 -7.87 -4.71 -20.03
C VAL A 107 -9.20 -4.01 -19.85
N GLU A 108 -9.15 -2.71 -19.59
CA GLU A 108 -10.33 -1.87 -19.33
C GLU A 108 -10.20 -0.55 -20.09
N ASN A 109 -11.18 -0.23 -20.96
CA ASN A 109 -11.17 0.99 -21.77
C ASN A 109 -9.82 1.27 -22.47
N GLY A 110 -9.27 0.25 -23.16
CA GLY A 110 -7.99 0.34 -23.88
C GLY A 110 -6.73 0.41 -23.00
N ARG A 111 -6.85 0.22 -21.68
CA ARG A 111 -5.73 0.20 -20.73
C ARG A 111 -5.53 -1.21 -20.20
N ALA A 112 -4.37 -1.81 -20.45
CA ALA A 112 -3.98 -3.06 -19.81
C ALA A 112 -3.51 -2.78 -18.37
N PHE A 113 -3.87 -3.65 -17.42
CA PHE A 113 -3.43 -3.54 -16.04
C PHE A 113 -2.87 -4.86 -15.52
N SER A 114 -1.91 -4.77 -14.59
CA SER A 114 -1.34 -5.89 -13.86
C SER A 114 -1.02 -5.47 -12.42
N PHE A 115 -1.70 -6.09 -11.45
CA PHE A 115 -1.40 -5.97 -10.02
C PHE A 115 -0.56 -7.14 -9.55
N VAL A 116 0.32 -6.89 -8.59
CA VAL A 116 1.08 -7.87 -7.81
C VAL A 116 0.89 -7.51 -6.34
N ILE A 117 0.30 -8.41 -5.56
CA ILE A 117 -0.09 -8.16 -4.17
C ILE A 117 0.48 -9.27 -3.30
N ASN A 118 1.47 -8.94 -2.46
CA ASN A 118 2.05 -9.90 -1.53
C ASN A 118 1.15 -10.01 -0.29
N ARG A 119 0.52 -11.17 -0.08
CA ARG A 119 -0.48 -11.34 0.99
C ARG A 119 0.12 -11.17 2.39
N PRO A 120 1.26 -11.81 2.75
CA PRO A 120 1.81 -11.72 4.11
C PRO A 120 2.28 -10.33 4.55
N SER A 121 2.60 -9.44 3.60
CA SER A 121 3.07 -8.08 3.90
C SER A 121 2.07 -6.98 3.56
N GLY A 122 0.93 -7.31 2.94
CA GLY A 122 -0.06 -6.35 2.44
C GLY A 122 0.43 -5.43 1.32
N LEU A 123 1.67 -5.58 0.82
CA LEU A 123 2.25 -4.66 -0.16
C LEU A 123 1.73 -4.92 -1.59
N MET A 124 1.40 -3.84 -2.29
CA MET A 124 0.88 -3.83 -3.66
C MET A 124 1.82 -3.07 -4.60
N SER A 125 2.07 -3.66 -5.76
CA SER A 125 2.52 -2.97 -6.97
C SER A 125 1.46 -3.08 -8.06
N VAL A 126 1.24 -2.03 -8.84
CA VAL A 126 0.39 -2.05 -10.03
C VAL A 126 1.08 -1.37 -11.20
N ALA A 127 0.96 -1.96 -12.38
CA ALA A 127 1.33 -1.34 -13.65
C ALA A 127 0.09 -1.24 -14.54
N VAL A 128 -0.11 -0.07 -15.14
CA VAL A 128 -1.16 0.20 -16.13
C VAL A 128 -0.49 0.73 -17.39
N ALA A 129 -0.76 0.11 -18.54
CA ALA A 129 -0.18 0.47 -19.82
C ALA A 129 -1.28 0.83 -20.84
N ARG A 130 -1.01 1.86 -21.64
CA ARG A 130 -1.72 2.18 -22.88
C ARG A 130 -0.72 2.65 -23.94
N GLU A 131 -1.20 3.00 -25.11
CA GLU A 131 -0.38 3.60 -26.16
C GLU A 131 0.38 4.84 -25.64
N TYR A 132 1.70 4.86 -25.87
CA TYR A 132 2.65 5.93 -25.50
C TYR A 132 2.74 6.35 -24.02
N LEU A 133 2.06 5.65 -23.09
CA LEU A 133 2.05 6.02 -21.68
C LEU A 133 1.87 4.80 -20.76
N THR A 134 2.68 4.72 -19.72
CA THR A 134 2.49 3.79 -18.60
C THR A 134 2.35 4.54 -17.28
N VAL A 135 1.63 3.94 -16.35
CA VAL A 135 1.48 4.40 -14.96
C VAL A 135 1.85 3.24 -14.05
N THR A 136 2.72 3.49 -13.08
CA THR A 136 3.04 2.53 -12.02
C THR A 136 2.57 3.08 -10.69
N GLY A 137 1.99 2.23 -9.85
CA GLY A 137 1.53 2.56 -8.51
C GLY A 137 2.11 1.60 -7.49
N PHE A 138 2.54 2.13 -6.34
CA PHE A 138 3.00 1.34 -5.20
C PHE A 138 2.15 1.70 -3.98
N GLY A 139 1.77 0.71 -3.20
CA GLY A 139 0.80 0.91 -2.12
C GLY A 139 0.74 -0.24 -1.13
N ALA A 140 -0.26 -0.13 -0.26
CA ALA A 140 -0.54 -1.03 0.84
C ALA A 140 -2.01 -1.44 0.80
N CYS A 141 -2.33 -2.66 1.24
CA CYS A 141 -3.69 -3.14 1.37
C CYS A 141 -3.99 -3.59 2.80
N THR A 142 -5.27 -3.63 3.16
CA THR A 142 -5.79 -4.14 4.43
C THR A 142 -7.04 -5.00 4.16
N PRO A 143 -7.30 -6.06 4.94
CA PRO A 143 -8.51 -6.86 4.81
C PRO A 143 -9.80 -6.03 4.90
N MET A 144 -10.83 -6.42 4.14
CA MET A 144 -12.20 -5.94 4.36
C MET A 144 -12.89 -6.92 5.30
N THR A 145 -13.09 -6.48 6.56
CA THR A 145 -13.81 -7.22 7.61
C THR A 145 -15.32 -7.03 7.52
#